data_AF-A0A380T9E4-F1
#
_entry.id   AF-A0A380T9E4-F1
#
_cell.length_a   1.000
_cell.length_b   1.000
_cell.length_c   1.000
_cell.angle_alpha   90.00
_cell.angle_beta   90.00
_cell.angle_gamma   90.00
#
_symmetry.space_group_name_H-M   'P 1'
#
loop_
_entity.id
_entity.type
_entity.pdbx_description
1 polymer ?
#
loop_
_entity_poly.entity_id
_entity_poly.type
_entity_poly.pdbx_seq_one_letter_code
_entity_poly.pdbx_strand_id
1 'polypeptide(L)' 'MTHWLLDTNVITELRKSNCDPAVMARTDAQAPDTLHLSRVTFAEIRFGIERARMPR' A
#
# COMPACT_ATOMS: atom_id res chain seq x y z
N MET A 1 4.01 -20.03 8.71
CA MET A 1 4.45 -18.69 8.29
C MET A 1 3.20 -17.83 8.17
N THR A 2 3.22 -16.60 8.66
CA THR A 2 2.05 -15.71 8.62
C THR A 2 2.07 -14.92 7.31
N HIS A 3 0.91 -14.81 6.66
CA HIS A 3 0.73 -13.98 5.47
C HIS A 3 -0.08 -12.74 5.82
N TRP A 4 0.20 -11.63 5.15
CA TRP A 4 -0.42 -10.34 5.40
C TRP A 4 -1.16 -9.87 4.16
N LEU A 5 -2.39 -9.40 4.34
CA LEU A 5 -3.13 -8.68 3.30
C LEU A 5 -2.99 -7.19 3.59
N LEU A 6 -2.28 -6.48 2.72
CA LEU A 6 -2.03 -5.06 2.86
C LEU A 6 -3.25 -4.26 2.38
N ASP A 7 -3.68 -3.33 3.21
CA ASP A 7 -4.74 -2.38 2.90
C ASP A 7 -4.17 -1.14 2.18
N THR A 8 -5.06 -0.37 1.55
CA THR A 8 -4.71 0.84 0.79
C THR A 8 -4.01 1.87 1.67
N ASN A 9 -4.38 1.99 2.96
CA ASN A 9 -3.72 2.92 3.88
C ASN A 9 -2.21 2.64 4.02
N VAL A 10 -1.81 1.38 4.20
CA VAL A 10 -0.41 0.96 4.32
C VAL A 10 0.34 1.25 3.03
N ILE A 11 -0.23 0.90 1.87
CA ILE A 11 0.39 1.17 0.58
C ILE A 11 0.54 2.67 0.32
N THR A 12 -0.45 3.48 0.68
CA THR A 12 -0.35 4.94 0.53
C THR A 12 0.67 5.55 1.49
N GLU A 13 0.80 5.04 2.71
CA GLU A 13 1.80 5.47 3.69
C GLU A 13 3.22 5.16 3.20
N LEU A 14 3.46 3.93 2.72
CA LEU A 14 4.75 3.49 2.18
C LEU A 14 5.20 4.31 0.94
N ARG A 15 4.28 4.99 0.26
CA ARG A 15 4.60 5.88 -0.87
C ARG A 15 4.98 7.31 -0.45
N LYS A 16 4.76 7.70 0.80
CA LYS A 16 5.11 9.04 1.29
C LYS A 16 6.62 9.16 1.43
N SER A 17 7.17 10.32 1.09
CA SER A 17 8.60 10.62 1.33
C SER A 17 8.95 10.64 2.83
N ASN A 18 7.97 10.87 3.69
CA ASN A 18 8.06 10.85 5.15
C ASN A 18 7.18 9.74 5.76
N CYS A 19 7.28 8.52 5.23
CA CYS A 19 6.58 7.34 5.76
C CYS A 19 6.85 7.16 7.27
N ASP A 20 5.81 6.80 8.03
CA ASP A 20 5.94 6.39 9.43
C ASP A 20 6.99 5.26 9.58
N PRO A 21 8.05 5.45 10.39
CA PRO A 21 9.10 4.45 10.59
C PRO A 21 8.58 3.09 11.08
N ALA A 22 7.50 3.06 11.85
CA ALA A 22 6.92 1.83 12.37
C ALA A 22 6.15 1.04 11.30
N VAL A 23 5.64 1.71 10.26
CA VAL A 23 5.01 1.06 9.10
C VAL A 23 6.09 0.49 8.18
N MET A 24 7.15 1.26 7.93
CA MET A 24 8.31 0.85 7.15
C MET A 24 8.98 -0.39 7.77
N ALA A 25 9.39 -0.31 9.04
CA ALA A 25 10.09 -1.39 9.72
C ALA A 25 9.27 -2.70 9.79
N ARG A 26 7.94 -2.61 9.96
CA ARG A 26 7.08 -3.80 9.96
C ARG A 26 6.96 -4.44 8.59
N THR A 27 6.89 -3.64 7.54
CA THR A 27 6.82 -4.12 6.15
C THR A 27 8.14 -4.77 5.74
N ASP A 28 9.27 -4.13 6.05
CA ASP A 28 10.61 -4.65 5.74
C ASP A 28 10.96 -5.94 6.49
N ALA A 29 10.32 -6.20 7.63
CA ALA A 29 10.49 -7.44 8.39
C ALA A 29 9.75 -8.65 7.76
N GLN A 30 8.92 -8.46 6.74
CA GLN A 30 8.20 -9.54 6.07
C GLN A 30 8.89 -9.91 4.75
N ALA A 31 8.88 -11.19 4.40
CA ALA A 31 9.32 -11.62 3.07
C ALA A 31 8.31 -11.14 2.00
N PRO A 32 8.74 -10.69 0.82
CA PRO A 32 7.83 -10.13 -0.19
C PRO A 32 6.70 -11.06 -0.65
N ASP A 33 6.93 -12.37 -0.67
CA ASP A 33 5.95 -13.41 -1.01
C ASP A 33 4.89 -13.65 0.08
N THR A 34 5.11 -13.08 1.28
CA THR A 34 4.14 -13.11 2.38
C THR A 34 3.23 -11.88 2.41
N LEU A 35 3.51 -10.87 1.57
CA LEU A 35 2.75 -9.63 1.46
C LEU A 35 1.82 -9.67 0.25
N HIS A 36 0.52 -9.67 0.50
CA HIS A 36 -0.52 -9.78 -0.53
C HIS A 36 -1.32 -8.48 -0.64
N LEU A 37 -1.88 -8.23 -1.81
CA LEU A 37 -2.83 -7.14 -2.05
C LEU A 37 -4.16 -7.72 -2.51
N SER A 38 -5.25 -7.13 -2.02
CA SER A 38 -6.58 -7.49 -2.51
C SER A 38 -6.84 -6.85 -3.87
N ARG A 39 -7.74 -7.46 -4.66
CA ARG A 39 -8.21 -6.85 -5.92
C ARG A 39 -8.94 -5.51 -5.69
N VAL A 40 -9.52 -5.33 -4.49
CA VAL A 40 -10.18 -4.08 -4.07
C VAL A 40 -9.14 -2.98 -3.84
N THR A 41 -8.07 -3.27 -3.11
CA THR A 41 -6.92 -2.36 -2.89
C THR A 41 -6.34 -1.87 -4.21
N PHE A 42 -6.19 -2.77 -5.19
CA PHE A 42 -5.79 -2.38 -6.56
C PHE A 42 -6.79 -1.43 -7.23
N ALA A 43 -8.10 -1.69 -7.09
CA ALA A 43 -9.14 -0.83 -7.66
C ALA A 43 -9.11 0.58 -7.05
N GLU A 44 -8.94 0.69 -5.73
CA GLU A 44 -8.86 1.97 -5.02
C GLU A 44 -7.63 2.79 -5.46
N ILE A 45 -6.46 2.16 -5.54
CA ILE A 45 -5.23 2.82 -6.01
C ILE A 45 -5.41 3.34 -7.44
N ARG A 46 -5.94 2.51 -8.35
CA ARG A 46 -6.18 2.91 -9.75
C ARG A 46 -7.17 4.06 -9.82
N PHE A 47 -8.30 3.97 -9.10
CA PHE A 47 -9.29 5.04 -9.05
C PHE A 47 -8.71 6.35 -8.52
N GLY A 48 -7.90 6.29 -7.46
CA GLY A 48 -7.20 7.45 -6.91
C GLY A 48 -6.25 8.12 -7.90
N ILE A 49 -5.49 7.33 -8.66
CA ILE A 49 -4.58 7.83 -9.71
C ILE A 49 -5.37 8.50 -10.84
N GLU A 50 -6.41 7.85 -11.37
CA GLU A 50 -7.21 8.43 -12.47
C GLU A 50 -7.87 9.73 -12.05
N ARG A 51 -8.42 9.79 -10.83
CA ARG A 51 -9.00 11.01 -10.28
C ARG A 51 -7.98 12.15 -10.16
N ALA A 52 -6.72 11.85 -9.84
CA ALA A 52 -5.66 12.85 -9.78
C ALA A 52 -5.22 13.36 -11.16
N ARG A 53 -5.44 12.58 -12.22
CA ARG A 53 -5.13 12.95 -13.61
C ARG A 53 -6.22 13.80 -14.26
N MET A 54 -7.44 13.78 -13.74
CA MET A 54 -8.55 14.58 -14.27
C MET A 54 -8.33 16.07 -13.98
N PRO A 55 -8.49 16.96 -14.97
CA PRO A 55 -8.52 18.40 -14.73
C PRO A 55 -9.73 18.75 -13.85
N ARG A 56 -9.52 19.68 -12.91
CA ARG A 56 -10.61 20.22 -12.08
C ARG A 56 -11.52 21.14 -12.88
#